data_AF-A0A3A8ZH25-F1
#
_entry.id   AF-A0A3A8ZH25-F1
#
_cell.length_a   1.000
_cell.length_b   1.000
_cell.length_c   1.000
_cell.angle_alpha   90.00
_cell.angle_beta   90.00
_cell.angle_gamma   90.00
#
_symmetry.space_group_name_H-M   'P 1'
#
loop_
_entity.id
_entity.type
_entity.pdbx_description
1 polymer ?
#
loop_
_entity_poly.entity_id
_entity_poly.type
_entity_poly.pdbx_seq_one_letter_code
_entity_poly.pdbx_strand_id
1 'polypeptide(L)'
;MPHFALTSGYSKATLYVYFENKEEIVGILVLGSMKKLYEYIASALAQQESTKGRYELICRGLVRYQEEFPFYFDMALSKINIDFENRDYLPEEKETYLVGEEINEKLRDFLTAGMENGELRDDLEIMPAIFNFWGMLFGMIQLAANKEAYIEKAMGLSKGQFLDYGFSMLYRSIAAK
;
A
#
# COMPACT_ATOMS: atom_id res chain seq x y z
N MET A 1 -8.42 -0.25 -25.07
CA MET A 1 -9.89 -0.11 -25.16
C MET A 1 -10.61 -1.32 -25.76
N PRO A 2 -10.21 -1.93 -26.89
CA PRO A 2 -10.99 -3.03 -27.51
C PRO A 2 -11.21 -4.24 -26.58
N HIS A 3 -10.18 -4.62 -25.81
CA HIS A 3 -10.27 -5.75 -24.88
C HIS A 3 -11.19 -5.47 -23.68
N PHE A 4 -11.22 -4.24 -23.15
CA PHE A 4 -12.08 -3.82 -22.03
C PHE A 4 -13.57 -3.79 -22.41
N ALA A 5 -13.90 -3.42 -23.65
CA ALA A 5 -15.28 -3.44 -24.14
C ALA A 5 -15.85 -4.88 -24.17
N LEU A 6 -15.02 -5.85 -24.58
CA LEU A 6 -15.40 -7.26 -24.66
C LEU A 6 -15.64 -7.90 -23.29
N THR A 7 -14.88 -7.53 -22.26
CA THR A 7 -15.01 -8.10 -20.90
C THR A 7 -15.98 -7.34 -19.98
N SER A 8 -16.21 -6.05 -20.22
CA SER A 8 -17.16 -5.24 -19.42
C SER A 8 -18.62 -5.37 -19.87
N GLY A 9 -18.86 -5.96 -21.05
CA GLY A 9 -20.20 -6.01 -21.67
C GLY A 9 -20.64 -4.68 -22.29
N TYR A 10 -19.82 -3.62 -22.22
CA TYR A 10 -20.10 -2.32 -22.82
C TYR A 10 -19.39 -2.14 -24.14
N SER A 11 -20.05 -1.48 -25.09
CA SER A 11 -19.41 -1.17 -26.38
C SER A 11 -18.23 -0.22 -26.19
N LYS A 12 -17.26 -0.26 -27.12
CA LYS A 12 -16.17 0.73 -27.15
C LYS A 12 -16.72 2.15 -27.13
N ALA A 13 -17.76 2.43 -27.92
CA ALA A 13 -18.40 3.74 -27.98
C ALA A 13 -18.98 4.18 -26.63
N THR A 14 -19.56 3.25 -25.85
CA THR A 14 -20.05 3.53 -24.50
C THR A 14 -18.93 3.89 -23.54
N LEU A 15 -17.77 3.23 -23.62
CA LEU A 15 -16.62 3.59 -22.77
C LEU A 15 -16.07 4.98 -23.09
N TYR A 16 -16.05 5.38 -24.38
CA TYR A 16 -15.63 6.73 -24.78
C TYR A 16 -16.62 7.85 -24.40
N VAL A 17 -17.84 7.53 -23.96
CA VAL A 17 -18.78 8.51 -23.39
C VAL A 17 -18.35 8.91 -21.98
N TYR A 18 -17.74 7.98 -21.23
CA TYR A 18 -17.38 8.19 -19.83
C TYR A 18 -15.90 8.48 -19.62
N PHE A 19 -15.04 8.06 -20.55
CA PHE A 19 -13.60 8.20 -20.44
C PHE A 19 -13.00 8.65 -21.77
N GLU A 20 -12.16 9.69 -21.73
CA GLU A 20 -11.45 10.21 -22.89
C GLU A 20 -10.45 9.19 -23.44
N ASN A 21 -9.74 8.49 -22.54
CA ASN A 21 -8.68 7.55 -22.91
C ASN A 21 -8.48 6.44 -21.85
N LYS A 22 -7.49 5.56 -22.09
CA LYS A 22 -7.24 4.41 -21.19
C LYS A 22 -6.51 4.87 -19.92
N GLU A 23 -5.71 5.92 -20.05
CA GLU A 23 -4.89 6.51 -19.01
C GLU A 23 -5.77 7.08 -17.90
N GLU A 24 -6.89 7.72 -18.25
CA GLU A 24 -7.92 8.17 -17.30
C GLU A 24 -8.54 7.01 -16.51
N ILE A 25 -8.90 5.92 -17.17
CA ILE A 25 -9.42 4.72 -16.48
C ILE A 25 -8.39 4.18 -15.48
N VAL A 26 -7.12 4.12 -15.89
CA VAL A 26 -6.03 3.67 -15.01
C VAL A 26 -5.85 4.64 -13.85
N GLY A 27 -5.85 5.96 -14.09
CA GLY A 27 -5.76 6.99 -13.07
C GLY A 27 -6.86 6.87 -12.01
N ILE A 28 -8.11 6.68 -12.43
CA ILE A 28 -9.25 6.47 -11.52
C ILE A 28 -9.07 5.20 -10.67
N LEU A 29 -8.60 4.11 -11.28
CA LEU A 29 -8.38 2.85 -10.58
C LEU A 29 -7.23 2.94 -9.56
N VAL A 30 -6.14 3.61 -9.91
CA VAL A 30 -5.01 3.87 -9.00
C VAL A 30 -5.44 4.80 -7.85
N LEU A 31 -6.21 5.84 -8.15
CA LEU A 31 -6.76 6.74 -7.13
C LEU A 31 -7.68 5.99 -6.16
N GLY A 32 -8.59 5.17 -6.68
CA GLY A 32 -9.47 4.31 -5.86
C GLY A 32 -8.67 3.36 -4.98
N SER A 33 -7.60 2.78 -5.54
CA SER A 33 -6.65 1.94 -4.82
C SER A 33 -5.96 2.69 -3.67
N MET A 34 -5.41 3.88 -3.91
CA MET A 34 -4.73 4.68 -2.88
C MET A 34 -5.67 5.17 -1.80
N LYS A 35 -6.90 5.55 -2.13
CA LYS A 35 -7.93 5.91 -1.14
C LYS A 35 -8.27 4.73 -0.23
N LYS A 36 -8.38 3.52 -0.77
CA LYS A 36 -8.58 2.30 0.04
C LYS A 36 -7.39 2.04 0.96
N LEU A 37 -6.17 2.13 0.43
CA LEU A 37 -4.95 1.99 1.25
C LEU A 37 -4.95 2.99 2.41
N TYR A 38 -5.27 4.26 2.14
CA TYR A 38 -5.40 5.29 3.17
C TYR A 38 -6.40 4.90 4.26
N GLU A 39 -7.60 4.42 3.90
CA GLU A 39 -8.61 3.96 4.86
C GLU A 39 -8.08 2.86 5.80
N TYR A 40 -7.39 1.85 5.26
CA TYR A 40 -6.80 0.78 6.08
C TYR A 40 -5.73 1.29 7.03
N ILE A 41 -4.82 2.18 6.57
CA ILE A 41 -3.76 2.75 7.39
C ILE A 41 -4.34 3.66 8.48
N ALA A 42 -5.24 4.58 8.11
CA ALA A 42 -5.86 5.51 9.05
C ALA A 42 -6.66 4.75 10.13
N SER A 43 -7.40 3.72 9.73
CA SER A 43 -8.14 2.86 10.65
C SER A 43 -7.22 2.10 11.60
N ALA A 44 -6.10 1.55 11.10
CA ALA A 44 -5.12 0.84 11.91
C ALA A 44 -4.47 1.74 12.98
N LEU A 45 -4.11 2.97 12.60
CA LEU A 45 -3.48 3.95 13.49
C LEU A 45 -4.43 4.46 14.59
N ALA A 46 -5.74 4.52 14.31
CA ALA A 46 -6.74 4.99 15.27
C ALA A 46 -7.13 3.96 16.35
N GLN A 47 -6.84 2.68 16.14
CA GLN A 47 -7.39 1.58 16.95
C GLN A 47 -6.56 1.15 18.17
N GLN A 48 -5.30 1.58 18.27
CA GLN A 48 -4.39 1.18 19.35
C GLN A 48 -3.56 2.36 19.82
N GLU A 49 -3.08 2.29 21.05
CA GLU A 49 -2.18 3.32 21.62
C GLU A 49 -0.71 2.94 21.47
N SER A 50 -0.36 1.67 21.73
CA SER A 50 1.04 1.22 21.64
C SER A 50 1.58 1.25 20.21
N THR A 51 2.86 1.57 20.07
CA THR A 51 3.53 1.64 18.76
C THR A 51 3.52 0.28 18.07
N LYS A 52 3.82 -0.79 18.81
CA LYS A 52 3.77 -2.17 18.29
C LYS A 52 2.36 -2.57 17.84
N GLY A 53 1.34 -2.25 18.65
CA GLY A 53 -0.05 -2.59 18.33
C GLY A 53 -0.53 -1.91 17.04
N ARG A 54 -0.19 -0.63 16.85
CA ARG A 54 -0.46 0.10 15.61
C ARG A 54 0.27 -0.51 14.42
N TYR A 55 1.55 -0.84 14.55
CA TYR A 55 2.32 -1.51 13.51
C TYR A 55 1.66 -2.84 13.08
N GLU A 56 1.31 -3.70 14.04
CA GLU A 56 0.65 -4.97 13.73
C GLU A 56 -0.70 -4.78 13.03
N LEU A 57 -1.46 -3.75 13.42
CA LEU A 57 -2.70 -3.40 12.73
C LEU A 57 -2.48 -2.89 11.31
N ILE A 58 -1.41 -2.13 11.07
CA ILE A 58 -1.01 -1.71 9.71
C ILE A 58 -0.72 -2.94 8.88
N CYS A 59 0.14 -3.85 9.35
CA CYS A 59 0.47 -5.09 8.64
C CYS A 59 -0.79 -5.92 8.31
N ARG A 60 -1.67 -6.14 9.28
CA ARG A 60 -2.95 -6.84 9.06
C ARG A 60 -3.88 -6.08 8.11
N GLY A 61 -3.88 -4.74 8.18
CA GLY A 61 -4.61 -3.88 7.25
C GLY A 61 -4.14 -4.06 5.82
N LEU A 62 -2.82 -4.08 5.59
CA LEU A 62 -2.23 -4.32 4.27
C LEU A 62 -2.52 -5.72 3.72
N VAL A 63 -2.51 -6.75 4.57
CA VAL A 63 -2.90 -8.10 4.16
C VAL A 63 -4.37 -8.14 3.73
N ARG A 64 -5.29 -7.56 4.52
CA ARG A 64 -6.71 -7.48 4.14
C ARG A 64 -6.92 -6.69 2.85
N TYR A 65 -6.24 -5.56 2.71
CA TYR A 65 -6.27 -4.76 1.49
C TYR A 65 -5.81 -5.58 0.26
N GLN A 66 -4.77 -6.41 0.41
CA GLN A 66 -4.34 -7.32 -0.66
C GLN A 66 -5.36 -8.43 -0.94
N GLU A 67 -5.95 -9.03 0.09
CA GLU A 67 -6.91 -10.13 -0.07
C GLU A 67 -8.25 -9.68 -0.66
N GLU A 68 -8.74 -8.51 -0.25
CA GLU A 68 -9.99 -7.92 -0.73
C GLU A 68 -9.83 -7.27 -2.12
N PHE A 69 -8.68 -6.65 -2.38
CA PHE A 69 -8.42 -5.90 -3.62
C PHE A 69 -7.04 -6.23 -4.24
N PRO A 70 -6.81 -7.48 -4.69
CA PRO A 70 -5.48 -7.92 -5.16
C PRO A 70 -4.96 -7.08 -6.34
N PHE A 71 -5.84 -6.68 -7.27
CA PHE A 71 -5.46 -5.82 -8.39
C PHE A 71 -5.09 -4.40 -7.94
N TYR A 72 -5.77 -3.86 -6.92
CA TYR A 72 -5.44 -2.54 -6.37
C TYR A 72 -4.08 -2.57 -5.68
N PHE A 73 -3.82 -3.64 -4.93
CA PHE A 73 -2.55 -3.86 -4.27
C PHE A 73 -1.37 -3.85 -5.26
N ASP A 74 -1.50 -4.55 -6.39
CA ASP A 74 -0.48 -4.55 -7.44
C ASP A 74 -0.25 -3.15 -8.06
N MET A 75 -1.29 -2.32 -8.12
CA MET A 75 -1.20 -0.96 -8.65
C MET A 75 -0.65 0.07 -7.65
N ALA A 76 -0.74 -0.17 -6.34
CA ALA A 76 -0.42 0.84 -5.32
C ALA A 76 1.06 1.27 -5.33
N LEU A 77 1.97 0.41 -5.78
CA LEU A 77 3.40 0.73 -5.97
C LEU A 77 3.76 1.13 -7.41
N SER A 78 2.78 1.24 -8.30
CA SER A 78 3.03 1.65 -9.68
C SER A 78 3.53 3.10 -9.74
N LYS A 79 4.26 3.42 -10.81
CA LYS A 79 4.76 4.78 -11.01
C LYS A 79 3.59 5.75 -11.14
N ILE A 80 3.54 6.74 -10.25
CA ILE A 80 2.68 7.91 -10.40
C ILE A 80 3.33 8.84 -11.43
N ASN A 81 2.68 9.07 -12.57
CA ASN A 81 3.18 9.97 -13.60
C ASN A 81 2.75 11.40 -13.32
N ILE A 82 3.45 12.09 -12.42
CA ILE A 82 3.23 13.53 -12.22
C ILE A 82 4.48 14.29 -12.64
N ASP A 83 4.30 15.09 -13.68
CA ASP A 83 5.23 16.15 -14.05
C ASP A 83 4.73 17.48 -13.47
N PHE A 84 5.27 17.86 -12.31
CA PHE A 84 4.91 19.13 -11.66
C PHE A 84 5.43 20.36 -12.42
N GLU A 85 6.48 20.22 -13.23
CA GLU A 85 7.09 21.33 -13.96
C GLU A 85 6.25 21.70 -15.19
N ASN A 86 5.86 20.69 -15.97
CA ASN A 86 5.08 20.88 -17.19
C ASN A 86 3.57 20.90 -16.96
N ARG A 87 3.10 20.55 -15.75
CA ARG A 87 1.67 20.38 -15.37
C ARG A 87 0.92 19.44 -16.30
N ASP A 88 1.63 18.49 -16.89
CA ASP A 88 1.09 17.44 -17.75
C ASP A 88 0.77 16.22 -16.91
N TYR A 89 -0.39 16.26 -16.25
CA TYR A 89 -0.90 15.17 -15.42
C TYR A 89 -2.44 15.19 -15.42
N LEU A 90 -3.03 14.02 -15.24
CA LEU A 90 -4.48 13.88 -15.05
C LEU A 90 -4.88 14.35 -13.64
N PRO A 91 -6.11 14.88 -13.45
CA PRO A 91 -6.61 15.25 -12.13
C PRO A 91 -6.49 14.12 -11.09
N GLU A 92 -6.74 12.88 -11.51
CA GLU A 92 -6.68 11.68 -10.68
C GLU A 92 -5.25 11.35 -10.27
N GLU A 93 -4.27 11.60 -11.13
CA GLU A 93 -2.85 11.40 -10.80
C GLU A 93 -2.43 12.38 -9.71
N LYS A 94 -2.77 13.67 -9.86
CA LYS A 94 -2.52 14.67 -8.81
C LYS A 94 -3.18 14.28 -7.49
N GLU A 95 -4.44 13.87 -7.51
CA GLU A 95 -5.15 13.45 -6.29
C GLU A 95 -4.51 12.19 -5.68
N THR A 96 -4.08 11.24 -6.50
CA THR A 96 -3.35 10.03 -6.06
C THR A 96 -2.09 10.39 -5.29
N TYR A 97 -1.32 11.37 -5.79
CA TYR A 97 -0.13 11.86 -5.09
C TYR A 97 -0.47 12.53 -3.76
N LEU A 98 -1.49 13.37 -3.72
CA LEU A 98 -1.92 14.02 -2.48
C LEU A 98 -2.33 12.99 -1.43
N VAL A 99 -3.10 11.96 -1.81
CA VAL A 99 -3.44 10.84 -0.92
C VAL A 99 -2.17 10.12 -0.45
N GLY A 100 -1.19 9.90 -1.33
CA GLY A 100 0.10 9.32 -0.96
C GLY A 100 0.83 10.15 0.11
N GLU A 101 0.86 11.47 -0.04
CA GLU A 101 1.46 12.38 0.93
C GLU A 101 0.72 12.37 2.28
N GLU A 102 -0.62 12.31 2.28
CA GLU A 102 -1.41 12.17 3.50
C GLU A 102 -1.12 10.85 4.23
N ILE A 103 -0.89 9.75 3.51
CA ILE A 103 -0.46 8.48 4.12
C ILE A 103 0.94 8.64 4.71
N ASN A 104 1.88 9.23 3.97
CA ASN A 104 3.25 9.45 4.44
C ASN A 104 3.30 10.36 5.68
N GLU A 105 2.44 11.37 5.76
CA GLU A 105 2.24 12.21 6.95
C GLU A 105 1.84 11.39 8.16
N LYS A 106 0.80 10.55 8.04
CA LYS A 106 0.35 9.70 9.15
C LYS A 106 1.42 8.72 9.62
N LEU A 107 2.17 8.14 8.69
CA LEU A 107 3.26 7.22 9.02
C LEU A 107 4.44 7.94 9.67
N ARG A 108 4.73 9.19 9.25
CA ARG A 108 5.71 10.04 9.91
C ARG A 108 5.31 10.34 11.34
N ASP A 109 4.07 10.74 11.59
CA ASP A 109 3.57 11.01 12.94
C ASP A 109 3.66 9.75 13.81
N PHE A 110 3.29 8.60 13.25
CA PHE A 110 3.41 7.30 13.91
C PHE A 110 4.85 6.96 14.32
N LEU A 111 5.81 7.08 13.40
CA LEU A 111 7.21 6.79 13.70
C LEU A 111 7.80 7.79 14.69
N THR A 112 7.51 9.08 14.52
CA THR A 112 7.98 10.15 15.42
C THR A 112 7.50 9.90 16.84
N ALA A 113 6.20 9.61 17.04
CA ALA A 113 5.65 9.31 18.34
C ALA A 113 6.28 8.07 18.98
N GLY A 114 6.54 7.02 18.18
CA GLY A 114 7.23 5.82 18.67
C GLY A 114 8.67 6.09 19.13
N MET A 115 9.38 6.99 18.45
CA MET A 115 10.72 7.44 18.84
C MET A 115 10.69 8.29 20.11
N GLU A 116 9.78 9.25 20.20
CA GLU A 116 9.61 10.13 21.38
C GLU A 116 9.24 9.35 22.65
N ASN A 117 8.43 8.30 22.50
CA ASN A 117 8.06 7.43 23.61
C ASN A 117 9.12 6.37 23.95
N GLY A 118 10.24 6.32 23.21
CA GLY A 118 11.31 5.34 23.40
C GLY A 118 10.93 3.90 23.01
N GLU A 119 9.86 3.72 22.23
CA GLU A 119 9.44 2.40 21.71
C GLU A 119 10.18 2.03 20.41
N LEU A 120 10.59 3.04 19.63
CA LEU A 120 11.41 2.91 18.43
C LEU A 120 12.79 3.53 18.65
N ARG A 121 13.77 3.08 17.88
CA ARG A 121 15.13 3.62 17.89
C ARG A 121 15.15 5.10 17.43
N ASP A 122 15.99 5.90 18.07
CA ASP A 122 16.06 7.36 17.90
C ASP A 122 16.89 7.81 16.68
N ASP A 123 17.56 6.88 16.00
CA ASP A 123 18.39 7.11 14.81
C ASP A 123 17.66 6.79 13.49
N LEU A 124 16.34 6.61 13.51
CA LEU A 124 15.57 6.41 12.26
C LEU A 124 15.52 7.68 11.42
N GLU A 125 15.97 7.58 10.17
CA GLU A 125 15.60 8.54 9.14
C GLU A 125 14.17 8.23 8.68
N ILE A 126 13.19 9.05 9.11
CA ILE A 126 11.76 8.78 8.97
C ILE A 126 11.34 8.43 7.54
N MET A 127 11.65 9.29 6.56
CA MET A 127 11.19 9.07 5.18
C MET A 127 11.88 7.85 4.53
N PRO A 128 13.21 7.68 4.61
CA PRO A 128 13.85 6.43 4.21
C PRO A 128 13.25 5.19 4.88
N ALA A 129 12.93 5.24 6.17
CA ALA A 129 12.28 4.14 6.86
C ALA A 129 10.89 3.83 6.27
N ILE A 130 10.05 4.84 6.04
CA ILE A 130 8.73 4.67 5.42
C ILE A 130 8.84 4.00 4.04
N PHE A 131 9.70 4.51 3.15
CA PHE A 131 9.86 3.95 1.80
C PHE A 131 10.45 2.53 1.80
N ASN A 132 11.39 2.23 2.70
CA ASN A 132 11.89 0.86 2.85
C ASN A 132 10.79 -0.08 3.35
N PHE A 133 9.99 0.35 4.34
CA PHE A 133 8.88 -0.45 4.84
C PHE A 133 7.84 -0.70 3.76
N TRP A 134 7.55 0.27 2.89
CA TRP A 134 6.68 0.04 1.74
C TRP A 134 7.18 -1.10 0.87
N GLY A 135 8.42 -1.04 0.40
CA GLY A 135 9.00 -2.07 -0.46
C GLY A 135 9.03 -3.44 0.21
N MET A 136 9.43 -3.50 1.48
CA MET A 136 9.54 -4.76 2.23
C MET A 136 8.16 -5.37 2.52
N LEU A 137 7.19 -4.59 3.02
CA LEU A 137 5.86 -5.10 3.35
C LEU A 137 5.10 -5.54 2.11
N PHE A 138 5.05 -4.70 1.07
CA PHE A 138 4.37 -5.07 -0.18
C PHE A 138 5.04 -6.29 -0.84
N GLY A 139 6.37 -6.30 -0.90
CA GLY A 139 7.11 -7.43 -1.46
C GLY A 139 6.84 -8.74 -0.72
N MET A 140 6.84 -8.72 0.61
CA MET A 140 6.52 -9.90 1.42
C MET A 140 5.08 -10.37 1.24
N ILE A 141 4.11 -9.45 1.26
CA ILE A 141 2.69 -9.78 1.09
C ILE A 141 2.43 -10.34 -0.31
N GLN A 142 2.98 -9.72 -1.35
CA GLN A 142 2.84 -10.19 -2.73
C GLN A 142 3.53 -11.55 -2.94
N LEU A 143 4.72 -11.75 -2.35
CA LEU A 143 5.39 -13.05 -2.36
C LEU A 143 4.53 -14.12 -1.69
N ALA A 144 3.98 -13.83 -0.51
CA ALA A 144 3.16 -14.75 0.26
C ALA A 144 1.87 -15.12 -0.49
N ALA A 145 1.21 -14.14 -1.11
CA ALA A 145 0.01 -14.36 -1.91
C ALA A 145 0.29 -15.20 -3.18
N ASN A 146 1.39 -14.91 -3.88
CA ASN A 146 1.69 -15.56 -5.16
C ASN A 146 2.39 -16.91 -5.03
N LYS A 147 3.05 -17.17 -3.89
CA LYS A 147 3.88 -18.36 -3.67
C LYS A 147 3.45 -19.20 -2.47
N GLU A 148 2.19 -19.10 -2.04
CA GLU A 148 1.67 -19.82 -0.87
C GLU A 148 1.98 -21.32 -0.92
N ALA A 149 1.66 -22.02 -2.01
CA ALA A 149 1.93 -23.45 -2.15
C ALA A 149 3.43 -23.80 -2.08
N TYR A 150 4.31 -22.89 -2.53
CA TYR A 150 5.75 -23.09 -2.42
C TYR A 150 6.23 -22.87 -0.99
N ILE A 151 5.72 -21.85 -0.30
CA ILE A 151 6.03 -21.57 1.11
C ILE A 151 5.64 -22.77 1.97
N GLU A 152 4.42 -23.29 1.79
CA GLU A 152 3.93 -24.47 2.50
C GLU A 152 4.82 -25.68 2.23
N LYS A 153 5.14 -25.96 0.95
CA LYS A 153 5.99 -27.10 0.59
C LYS A 153 7.43 -27.00 1.10
N ALA A 154 8.03 -25.80 1.05
CA ALA A 154 9.45 -25.60 1.35
C ALA A 154 9.72 -25.43 2.85
N MET A 155 8.77 -24.85 3.59
CA MET A 155 8.95 -24.45 4.99
C MET A 155 7.95 -25.10 5.95
N GLY A 156 6.86 -25.70 5.46
CA GLY A 156 5.77 -26.22 6.30
C GLY A 156 4.97 -25.13 7.02
N LEU A 157 5.05 -23.88 6.52
CA LEU A 157 4.36 -22.73 7.10
C LEU A 157 3.12 -22.37 6.28
N SER A 158 2.07 -21.93 6.96
CA SER A 158 0.96 -21.25 6.30
C SER A 158 1.38 -19.84 5.83
N LYS A 159 0.63 -19.27 4.88
CA LYS A 159 0.81 -17.87 4.43
C LYS A 159 0.85 -16.89 5.62
N GLY A 160 -0.07 -17.05 6.57
CA GLY A 160 -0.15 -16.23 7.77
C GLY A 160 1.09 -16.36 8.66
N GLN A 161 1.55 -17.59 8.93
CA GLN A 161 2.74 -17.82 9.75
C GLN A 161 4.01 -17.23 9.11
N PHE A 162 4.14 -17.34 7.78
CA PHE A 162 5.23 -16.71 7.05
C PHE A 162 5.21 -15.18 7.18
N LEU A 163 4.04 -14.57 7.01
CA LEU A 163 3.87 -13.12 7.14
C LEU A 163 4.10 -12.64 8.57
N ASP A 164 3.55 -13.31 9.58
CA ASP A 164 3.74 -12.95 10.99
C ASP A 164 5.23 -12.97 11.37
N TYR A 165 5.97 -13.97 10.89
CA TYR A 165 7.42 -14.04 11.08
C TYR A 165 8.13 -12.86 10.41
N GLY A 166 7.83 -12.57 9.15
CA GLY A 166 8.42 -11.44 8.40
C GLY A 166 8.11 -10.09 9.03
N PHE A 167 6.85 -9.86 9.41
CA PHE A 167 6.43 -8.63 10.10
C PHE A 167 7.11 -8.47 11.46
N SER A 168 7.25 -9.55 12.24
CA SER A 168 7.98 -9.48 13.51
C SER A 168 9.46 -9.14 13.30
N MET A 169 10.08 -9.71 12.26
CA MET A 169 11.48 -9.43 11.91
C MET A 169 11.67 -7.95 11.54
N LEU A 170 10.79 -7.38 10.72
CA LEU A 170 10.85 -5.97 10.34
C LEU A 170 10.60 -5.04 11.53
N TYR A 171 9.64 -5.36 12.41
CA TYR A 171 9.42 -4.53 13.60
C TYR A 171 10.67 -4.45 14.49
N ARG A 172 11.34 -5.58 14.70
CA ARG A 172 12.56 -5.64 15.51
C ARG A 172 13.72 -4.84 14.93
N SER A 173 13.71 -4.53 13.63
CA SER A 173 14.78 -3.72 13.02
C SER A 173 14.69 -2.24 13.38
N ILE A 174 13.50 -1.78 13.79
CA ILE A 174 13.20 -0.40 14.16
C ILE A 174 12.85 -0.20 15.64
N ALA A 175 12.53 -1.28 16.36
CA ALA A 175 12.24 -1.22 17.79
C ALA A 175 13.45 -0.72 18.60
N ALA A 176 13.20 -0.02 19.70
CA ALA A 176 14.21 0.30 20.69
C ALA A 176 14.84 -0.98 21.29
N LYS A 177 16.10 -0.88 21.73
CA LYS A 177 16.85 -2.00 22.33
C LYS A 177 16.41 -2.31 23.75
#